data_AF-W9QFH0-F1
#
_entry.id   AF-W9QFH0-F1
#
_cell.length_a   1.000
_cell.length_b   1.000
_cell.length_c   1.000
_cell.angle_alpha   90.00
_cell.angle_beta   90.00
_cell.angle_gamma   90.00
#
_symmetry.space_group_name_H-M   'P 1'
#
loop_
_entity.id
_entity.type
_entity.pdbx_description
1 polymer ?
#
loop_
_entity_poly.entity_id
_entity_poly.type
_entity_poly.pdbx_seq_one_letter_code
_entity_poly.pdbx_strand_id
1 'polypeptide(L)'
;MAERQGLDQQHQTDPPLQSAGAPKEDMIACLMALEASLLPCLPAKELQAIDRSPHPSHQIDVERHARDFMEAAKKLQLYFIGLQREEQPNKAETLRKEIAAMEEELKHKTEIINKHEKLILGWRKELKDQLDKHQTELERHCLNPSMANQLVRLANFTLLAVIVCCFCAMIASALQKSSIKCGFSKEGGTVLYF
;
A
#
# COMPACT_ATOMS: atom_id res chain seq x y z
N MET A 1 -18.52 -18.73 -0.21
CA MET A 1 -17.72 -18.69 1.03
C MET A 1 -16.90 -17.42 0.99
N ALA A 2 -17.36 -16.40 1.71
CA ALA A 2 -16.80 -15.05 1.71
C ALA A 2 -16.43 -14.68 3.16
N GLU A 3 -15.28 -14.01 3.26
CA GLU A 3 -14.82 -13.13 4.33
C GLU A 3 -14.63 -13.69 5.76
N ARG A 4 -13.35 -13.95 6.05
CA ARG A 4 -12.72 -13.73 7.35
C ARG A 4 -12.41 -12.24 7.51
N GLN A 5 -13.14 -11.53 8.38
CA GLN A 5 -12.67 -10.29 9.02
C GLN A 5 -13.35 -10.20 10.40
N GLY A 6 -12.57 -10.06 11.46
CA GLY A 6 -13.13 -9.91 12.81
C GLY A 6 -12.21 -10.30 13.96
N LEU A 7 -10.93 -9.89 13.91
CA LEU A 7 -10.09 -9.74 15.09
C LEU A 7 -9.31 -8.44 14.90
N ASP A 8 -9.12 -7.72 16.00
CA ASP A 8 -8.55 -6.36 16.14
C ASP A 8 -9.52 -5.18 15.98
N GLN A 9 -10.29 -4.92 17.03
CA GLN A 9 -10.73 -3.56 17.33
C GLN A 9 -10.75 -3.31 18.85
N GLN A 10 -9.88 -2.39 19.27
CA GLN A 10 -9.91 -1.59 20.51
C GLN A 10 -9.55 -2.27 21.84
N HIS A 11 -8.24 -2.40 22.07
CA HIS A 11 -7.65 -2.08 23.37
C HIS A 11 -7.14 -0.64 23.30
N GLN A 12 -8.02 0.32 23.55
CA GLN A 12 -7.68 1.73 23.68
C GLN A 12 -8.39 2.26 24.93
N THR A 13 -7.69 2.18 26.05
CA THR A 13 -7.99 2.98 27.22
C THR A 13 -6.65 3.45 27.77
N ASP A 14 -6.11 4.48 27.15
CA ASP A 14 -5.09 5.33 27.77
C ASP A 14 -5.63 5.80 29.13
N PRO A 15 -4.89 5.65 30.24
CA PRO A 15 -5.16 6.43 31.43
C PRO A 15 -4.99 7.90 31.07
N PRO A 16 -5.93 8.79 31.47
CA PRO A 16 -5.77 10.20 31.17
C PRO A 16 -4.49 10.69 31.83
N LEU A 17 -3.66 11.37 31.05
CA LEU A 17 -2.58 12.24 31.50
C LEU A 17 -3.19 13.38 32.34
N GLN A 18 -3.69 13.03 33.52
CA GLN A 18 -4.05 13.98 34.56
C GLN A 18 -2.79 14.22 35.39
N SER A 19 -2.54 15.50 35.65
CA SER A 19 -1.48 16.03 36.50
C SER A 19 -0.13 16.35 35.83
N ALA A 20 -0.15 17.07 34.70
CA ALA A 20 1.01 17.90 34.34
C ALA A 20 1.02 19.27 35.07
N GLY A 21 -0.04 19.59 35.82
CA GLY A 21 -0.26 20.88 36.51
C GLY A 21 -0.71 20.76 37.97
N ALA A 22 -0.38 19.66 38.65
CA ALA A 22 -0.26 19.66 40.12
C ALA A 22 1.20 19.62 40.62
N PRO A 23 2.16 18.91 39.97
CA PRO A 23 3.48 18.74 40.57
C PRO A 23 4.32 20.02 40.53
N LYS A 24 4.10 20.94 39.58
CA LYS A 24 4.84 22.21 39.52
C LYS A 24 4.32 23.20 40.56
N GLU A 25 3.03 23.17 40.81
CA GLU A 25 2.30 23.97 41.78
C GLU A 25 2.73 23.57 43.19
N ASP A 26 2.93 22.27 43.45
CA ASP A 26 3.48 21.76 44.72
C ASP A 26 4.92 22.21 44.97
N MET A 27 5.76 22.26 43.93
CA MET A 27 7.12 22.79 44.02
C MET A 27 7.12 24.29 44.33
N ILE A 28 6.30 25.07 43.63
CA ILE A 28 6.17 26.51 43.85
C ILE A 28 5.66 26.78 45.26
N ALA A 29 4.68 26.00 45.75
CA ALA A 29 4.20 26.10 47.13
C ALA A 29 5.30 25.79 48.15
N CYS A 30 6.14 24.77 47.91
CA CYS A 30 7.28 24.46 48.77
C CYS A 30 8.32 25.60 48.78
N LEU A 31 8.60 26.21 47.63
CA LEU A 31 9.52 27.35 47.53
C LEU A 31 8.96 28.59 48.24
N MET A 32 7.68 28.89 48.08
CA MET A 32 7.02 30.00 48.78
C MET A 32 7.02 29.78 50.30
N ALA A 33 6.78 28.56 50.78
CA ALA A 33 6.84 28.23 52.21
C ALA A 33 8.28 28.35 52.77
N LEU A 34 9.28 27.99 51.97
CA LEU A 34 10.70 28.15 52.33
C LEU A 34 11.09 29.63 52.43
N GLU A 35 10.66 30.45 51.47
CA GLU A 35 10.89 31.89 51.48
C GLU A 35 10.19 32.56 52.68
N ALA A 36 8.93 32.20 52.95
CA ALA A 36 8.16 32.75 54.06
C ALA A 36 8.71 32.36 55.44
N SER A 37 9.37 31.20 55.57
CA SER A 37 10.01 30.77 56.83
C SER A 37 11.39 31.40 57.04
N LEU A 38 12.08 31.81 55.97
CA LEU A 38 13.35 32.54 56.05
C LEU A 38 13.17 34.03 56.31
N LEU A 39 12.12 34.66 55.77
CA LEU A 39 11.87 36.11 55.86
C LEU A 39 11.95 36.64 57.31
N PRO A 40 11.37 35.99 58.34
CA PRO A 40 11.45 36.43 59.74
C PRO A 40 12.83 36.26 60.38
N CYS A 41 13.70 35.45 59.78
CA CYS A 41 15.02 35.08 60.32
C CYS A 41 16.17 35.88 59.67
N LEU A 42 15.88 36.81 58.75
CA LEU A 42 16.90 37.59 58.04
C LEU A 42 17.44 38.76 58.91
N PRO A 43 18.75 38.81 59.21
CA PRO A 43 19.30 39.79 60.15
C PRO A 43 19.36 41.26 59.66
N ALA A 44 18.83 41.63 58.49
CA ALA A 44 19.34 42.83 57.80
C ALA A 44 18.39 44.02 57.58
N LYS A 45 17.06 43.90 57.66
CA LYS A 45 16.18 45.07 57.42
C LYS A 45 14.93 45.22 58.31
N GLU A 46 14.32 44.17 58.86
CA GLU A 46 13.14 44.33 59.72
C GLU A 46 13.42 44.66 61.20
N LEU A 47 14.62 44.35 61.71
CA LEU A 47 14.96 44.57 63.13
C LEU A 47 14.96 46.06 63.54
N GLN A 48 15.13 47.01 62.62
CA GLN A 48 15.04 48.44 62.94
C GLN A 48 13.59 48.94 63.14
N ALA A 49 12.58 48.21 62.66
CA ALA A 49 11.17 48.61 62.80
C ALA A 49 10.51 48.00 64.05
N ILE A 50 11.02 46.87 64.56
CA ILE A 50 10.41 46.10 65.65
C ILE A 50 10.83 46.60 67.04
N ASP A 51 12.00 47.23 67.17
CA ASP A 51 12.55 47.73 68.45
C ASP A 51 11.79 48.95 69.05
N ARG A 52 10.70 49.40 68.43
CA ARG A 52 9.89 50.53 68.91
C ARG A 52 8.56 50.17 69.55
N SER A 53 8.24 48.88 69.76
CA SER A 53 6.99 48.51 70.45
C SER A 53 7.23 47.45 71.55
N PRO A 54 6.77 47.64 72.80
CA PRO A 54 6.92 46.66 73.88
C PRO A 54 5.92 45.49 73.80
N HIS A 55 5.38 45.18 72.61
CA HIS A 55 4.35 44.15 72.46
C HIS A 55 4.95 42.75 72.29
N PRO A 56 4.55 41.76 73.13
CA PRO A 56 5.02 40.37 73.06
C PRO A 56 4.61 39.62 71.79
N SER A 57 3.76 40.22 70.94
CA SER A 57 3.39 39.69 69.61
C SER A 57 4.49 39.81 68.55
N HIS A 58 5.61 40.49 68.86
CA HIS A 58 6.74 40.67 67.96
C HIS A 58 7.91 39.71 68.22
N GLN A 59 7.77 38.77 69.16
CA GLN A 59 8.83 37.80 69.41
C GLN A 59 8.77 36.71 68.34
N ILE A 60 9.69 36.80 67.39
CA ILE A 60 9.87 35.81 66.33
C ILE A 60 10.27 34.48 66.99
N ASP A 61 9.40 33.47 66.90
CA ASP A 61 9.71 32.12 67.38
C ASP A 61 10.64 31.44 66.36
N VAL A 62 11.93 31.68 66.55
CA VAL A 62 13.02 31.17 65.70
C VAL A 62 12.97 29.64 65.60
N GLU A 63 12.60 28.95 66.69
CA GLU A 63 12.54 27.49 66.71
C GLU A 63 11.39 26.97 65.84
N ARG A 64 10.23 27.63 65.90
CA ARG A 64 9.10 27.31 65.01
C ARG A 64 9.46 27.57 63.54
N HIS A 65 10.08 28.71 63.22
CA HIS A 65 10.47 28.99 61.84
C HIS A 65 11.57 28.06 61.32
N ALA A 66 12.53 27.66 62.15
CA ALA A 66 13.53 26.67 61.81
C ALA A 66 12.90 25.31 61.45
N ARG A 67 11.88 24.89 62.21
CA ARG A 67 11.12 23.67 61.90
C ARG A 67 10.36 23.78 60.57
N ASP A 68 9.62 24.88 60.37
CA ASP A 68 8.85 25.12 59.14
C ASP A 68 9.77 25.15 57.90
N PHE A 69 10.95 25.79 58.03
CA PHE A 69 11.98 25.83 57.00
C PHE A 69 12.51 24.44 56.65
N MET A 70 12.90 23.66 57.67
CA MET A 70 13.39 22.29 57.46
C MET A 70 12.34 21.39 56.82
N GLU A 71 11.06 21.55 57.19
CA GLU A 71 9.97 20.79 56.58
C GLU A 71 9.75 21.15 55.11
N ALA A 72 9.74 22.44 54.77
CA ALA A 72 9.63 22.91 53.38
C ALA A 72 10.83 22.46 52.53
N ALA A 73 12.04 22.55 53.07
CA ALA A 73 13.26 22.08 52.40
C ALA A 73 13.22 20.57 52.15
N LYS A 74 12.73 19.77 53.11
CA LYS A 74 12.58 18.32 52.97
C LYS A 74 11.54 17.95 51.90
N LYS A 75 10.40 18.65 51.85
CA LYS A 75 9.38 18.43 50.82
C LYS A 75 9.94 18.72 49.42
N LEU A 76 10.68 19.82 49.29
CA LEU A 76 11.35 20.19 48.05
C LEU A 76 12.42 19.16 47.63
N GLN A 77 13.21 18.65 48.58
CA GLN A 77 14.18 17.59 48.32
C GLN A 77 13.51 16.30 47.83
N LEU A 78 12.42 15.88 48.47
CA LEU A 78 11.66 14.70 48.06
C LEU A 78 11.06 14.86 46.66
N TYR A 79 10.60 16.06 46.30
CA TYR A 79 10.14 16.39 44.96
C TYR A 79 11.24 16.18 43.90
N PHE A 80 12.45 16.70 44.13
CA PHE A 80 13.59 16.49 43.22
C PHE A 80 13.99 15.01 43.08
N ILE A 81 13.94 14.24 44.18
CA ILE A 81 14.19 12.79 44.14
C ILE A 81 13.10 12.07 43.34
N GLY A 82 11.85 12.49 43.45
CA GLY A 82 10.73 11.98 42.65
C GLY A 82 10.93 12.21 41.16
N LEU A 83 11.30 13.44 40.78
CA LEU A 83 11.59 13.81 39.39
C LEU A 83 12.73 12.99 38.78
N GLN A 84 13.82 12.75 39.53
CA GLN A 84 14.93 11.91 39.07
C GLN A 84 14.52 10.45 38.80
N ARG A 85 13.47 9.93 39.45
CA ARG A 85 12.93 8.59 39.16
C ARG A 85 11.95 8.59 37.99
N GLU A 86 11.24 9.70 37.75
CA GLU A 86 10.31 9.86 36.63
C GLU A 86 11.01 10.06 35.29
N GLU A 87 12.18 10.69 35.29
CA GLU A 87 13.14 10.68 34.17
C GLU A 87 13.77 9.29 34.03
N GLN A 88 12.93 8.27 33.79
CA GLN A 88 13.40 6.90 33.66
C GLN A 88 14.32 6.77 32.44
N PRO A 89 15.61 6.42 32.62
CA PRO A 89 16.49 6.06 31.49
C PRO A 89 15.92 4.91 30.65
N ASN A 90 14.97 4.15 31.22
CA ASN A 90 14.30 3.02 30.60
C ASN A 90 13.38 3.38 29.42
N LYS A 91 12.66 4.50 29.44
CA LYS A 91 11.75 4.84 28.31
C LYS A 91 12.53 5.18 27.05
N ALA A 92 13.55 6.03 27.17
CA ALA A 92 14.42 6.39 26.06
C ALA A 92 15.23 5.18 25.56
N GLU A 93 15.72 4.33 26.46
CA GLU A 93 16.41 3.09 26.08
C GLU A 93 15.47 2.08 25.40
N THR A 94 14.24 1.92 25.88
CA THR A 94 13.23 1.05 25.27
C THR A 94 12.87 1.54 23.87
N LEU A 95 12.60 2.84 23.70
CA LEU A 95 12.35 3.42 22.39
C LEU A 95 13.53 3.23 21.44
N ARG A 96 14.78 3.35 21.91
CA ARG A 96 15.96 3.05 21.08
C ARG A 96 16.02 1.59 20.64
N LYS A 97 15.67 0.65 21.51
CA LYS A 97 15.60 -0.79 21.17
C LYS A 97 14.48 -1.07 20.17
N GLU A 98 13.31 -0.45 20.35
CA GLU A 98 12.18 -0.56 19.41
C GLU A 98 12.53 0.01 18.03
N ILE A 99 13.17 1.18 17.98
CA ILE A 99 13.67 1.78 16.73
C ILE A 99 14.64 0.82 16.02
N ALA A 100 15.63 0.29 16.74
CA ALA A 100 16.59 -0.65 16.15
C ALA A 100 15.93 -1.94 15.63
N ALA A 101 14.95 -2.47 16.35
CA ALA A 101 14.18 -3.63 15.91
C ALA A 101 13.37 -3.34 14.63
N MET A 102 12.71 -2.18 14.59
CA MET A 102 11.95 -1.74 13.40
C MET A 102 12.86 -1.49 12.20
N GLU A 103 14.06 -0.94 12.40
CA GLU A 103 15.05 -0.72 11.33
C GLU A 103 15.52 -2.04 10.69
N GLU A 104 15.80 -3.06 11.49
CA GLU A 104 16.16 -4.39 10.98
C GLU A 104 14.97 -5.08 10.27
N GLU A 105 13.75 -4.93 10.78
CA GLU A 105 12.56 -5.43 10.10
C GLU A 105 12.36 -4.74 8.74
N LEU A 106 12.54 -3.42 8.67
CA LEU A 106 12.46 -2.66 7.41
C LEU A 106 13.51 -3.13 6.40
N LYS A 107 14.75 -3.34 6.84
CA LYS A 107 15.82 -3.87 6.00
C LYS A 107 15.47 -5.26 5.46
N HIS A 108 14.98 -6.15 6.32
CA HIS A 108 14.58 -7.49 5.91
C HIS A 108 13.42 -7.48 4.89
N LYS A 109 12.37 -6.67 5.13
CA LYS A 109 11.26 -6.52 4.18
C LYS A 109 11.74 -5.94 2.85
N THR A 110 12.66 -4.99 2.87
CA THR A 110 13.26 -4.40 1.66
C THR A 110 14.00 -5.45 0.83
N GLU A 111 14.77 -6.34 1.48
CA GLU A 111 15.42 -7.45 0.78
C GLU A 111 14.42 -8.43 0.15
N ILE A 112 13.32 -8.73 0.84
CA ILE A 112 12.25 -9.58 0.30
C ILE A 112 11.61 -8.91 -0.92
N ILE A 113 11.29 -7.62 -0.85
CA ILE A 113 10.73 -6.86 -1.98
C ILE A 113 11.66 -6.94 -3.19
N ASN A 114 12.96 -6.68 -3.01
CA ASN A 114 13.95 -6.75 -4.07
C ASN A 114 14.04 -8.15 -4.71
N LYS A 115 13.91 -9.22 -3.91
CA LYS A 115 13.87 -10.60 -4.44
C LYS A 115 12.63 -10.83 -5.30
N HIS A 116 11.45 -10.40 -4.84
CA HIS A 116 10.21 -10.53 -5.59
C HIS A 116 10.21 -9.68 -6.86
N GLU A 117 10.75 -8.47 -6.81
CA GLU A 117 10.87 -7.60 -7.97
C GLU A 117 11.73 -8.24 -9.07
N LYS A 118 12.88 -8.85 -8.71
CA LYS A 118 13.71 -9.61 -9.65
C LYS A 118 12.96 -10.78 -10.29
N LEU A 119 12.16 -11.52 -9.51
CA LEU A 119 11.34 -12.61 -10.03
C LEU A 119 10.28 -12.10 -11.02
N ILE A 120 9.57 -11.02 -10.67
CA ILE A 120 8.56 -10.40 -11.52
C ILE A 120 9.19 -9.91 -12.84
N LEU A 121 10.35 -9.24 -12.77
CA LEU A 121 11.07 -8.79 -13.96
C LEU A 121 11.51 -9.98 -14.83
N GLY A 122 12.00 -11.05 -14.20
CA GLY A 122 12.34 -12.30 -14.89
C GLY A 122 11.14 -12.91 -15.62
N TRP A 123 10.00 -13.03 -14.94
CA TRP A 123 8.77 -13.55 -15.54
C TRP A 123 8.24 -12.66 -16.67
N ARG A 124 8.28 -11.34 -16.50
CA ARG A 124 7.90 -10.39 -17.56
C ARG A 124 8.76 -10.57 -18.80
N LYS A 125 10.07 -10.77 -18.62
CA LYS A 125 10.98 -11.04 -19.73
C LYS A 125 10.66 -12.37 -20.40
N GLU A 126 10.54 -13.46 -19.64
CA GLU A 126 10.24 -14.80 -20.18
C GLU A 126 8.93 -14.80 -20.97
N LEU A 127 7.86 -14.22 -20.42
CA LEU A 127 6.58 -14.13 -21.10
C LEU A 127 6.67 -13.32 -22.41
N LYS A 128 7.47 -12.25 -22.42
CA LYS A 128 7.70 -11.47 -23.63
C LYS A 128 8.50 -12.26 -24.67
N ASP A 129 9.57 -12.94 -24.26
CA ASP A 129 10.39 -13.76 -25.14
C ASP A 129 9.56 -14.90 -25.77
N GLN A 130 8.66 -15.53 -24.99
CA GLN A 130 7.71 -16.53 -25.49
C GLN A 130 6.69 -15.94 -26.47
N LEU A 131 6.14 -14.76 -26.17
CA LEU A 131 5.21 -14.06 -27.05
C LEU A 131 5.88 -13.73 -28.39
N ASP A 132 7.09 -13.16 -28.34
CA ASP A 132 7.86 -12.78 -29.53
C ASP A 132 8.18 -14.04 -30.36
N LYS A 133 8.58 -15.14 -29.72
CA LYS A 133 8.79 -16.42 -30.41
C LYS A 133 7.52 -16.90 -31.13
N HIS A 134 6.40 -16.98 -30.43
CA HIS A 134 5.14 -17.40 -31.04
C HIS A 134 4.69 -16.48 -32.17
N GLN A 135 4.91 -15.17 -32.03
CA GLN A 135 4.63 -14.23 -33.10
C GLN A 135 5.49 -14.49 -34.34
N THR A 136 6.80 -14.73 -34.18
CA THR A 136 7.66 -15.08 -35.32
C THR A 136 7.30 -16.42 -35.97
N GLU A 137 6.89 -17.41 -35.18
CA GLU A 137 6.39 -18.70 -35.69
C GLU A 137 5.10 -18.51 -36.47
N LEU A 138 4.15 -17.74 -35.94
CA LEU A 138 2.89 -17.40 -36.62
C LEU A 138 3.15 -16.64 -37.92
N GLU A 139 4.02 -15.62 -37.91
CA GLU A 139 4.41 -14.90 -39.12
C GLU A 139 5.02 -15.85 -40.15
N ARG A 140 5.90 -16.77 -39.74
CA ARG A 140 6.46 -17.78 -40.63
C ARG A 140 5.38 -18.69 -41.23
N HIS A 141 4.42 -19.14 -40.43
CA HIS A 141 3.35 -20.05 -40.86
C HIS A 141 2.27 -19.37 -41.71
N CYS A 142 1.86 -18.15 -41.36
CA CYS A 142 0.80 -17.39 -42.04
C CYS A 142 1.31 -16.63 -43.27
N LEU A 143 2.57 -16.19 -43.29
CA LEU A 143 3.20 -15.57 -44.46
C LEU A 143 3.91 -16.60 -45.35
N ASN A 144 3.78 -17.90 -45.08
CA ASN A 144 4.31 -18.92 -45.97
C ASN A 144 3.68 -18.78 -47.36
N PRO A 145 4.48 -18.46 -48.40
CA PRO A 145 3.97 -18.32 -49.76
C PRO A 145 3.40 -19.63 -50.31
N SER A 146 3.63 -20.77 -49.65
CA SER A 146 3.07 -22.07 -50.04
C SER A 146 1.54 -22.14 -49.89
N MET A 147 0.98 -21.65 -48.78
CA MET A 147 -0.48 -21.64 -48.56
C MET A 147 -1.16 -20.62 -49.47
N ALA A 148 -0.56 -19.42 -49.60
CA ALA A 148 -1.04 -18.40 -50.53
C ALA A 148 -0.99 -18.91 -51.99
N ASN A 149 0.09 -19.56 -52.42
CA ASN A 149 0.19 -20.15 -53.75
C ASN A 149 -0.77 -21.33 -53.96
N GLN A 150 -1.05 -22.14 -52.95
CA GLN A 150 -2.06 -23.20 -53.04
C GLN A 150 -3.47 -22.62 -53.19
N LEU A 151 -3.82 -21.58 -52.45
CA LEU A 151 -5.11 -20.89 -52.57
C LEU A 151 -5.28 -20.24 -53.94
N VAL A 152 -4.25 -19.57 -54.47
CA VAL A 152 -4.27 -19.00 -55.82
C VAL A 152 -4.40 -20.10 -56.89
N ARG A 153 -3.70 -21.23 -56.73
CA ARG A 153 -3.84 -22.39 -57.64
C ARG A 153 -5.25 -22.98 -57.62
N LEU A 154 -5.83 -23.14 -56.43
CA LEU A 154 -7.20 -23.63 -56.26
C LEU A 154 -8.23 -22.68 -56.88
N ALA A 155 -8.08 -21.36 -56.69
CA ALA A 155 -8.95 -20.35 -57.30
C ALA A 155 -8.86 -20.32 -58.83
N ASN A 156 -7.65 -20.48 -59.38
CA ASN A 156 -7.48 -20.56 -60.83
C ASN A 156 -8.11 -21.84 -61.42
N PHE A 157 -8.01 -22.97 -60.71
CA PHE A 157 -8.59 -24.23 -61.17
C PHE A 157 -10.13 -24.19 -61.16
N THR A 158 -10.76 -23.62 -60.12
CA THR A 158 -12.21 -23.46 -60.08
C THR A 158 -12.71 -22.48 -61.14
N LEU A 159 -11.99 -21.38 -61.39
CA LEU A 159 -12.32 -20.46 -62.47
C LEU A 159 -12.26 -21.13 -63.84
N LEU A 160 -11.19 -21.89 -64.11
CA LEU A 160 -11.05 -22.69 -65.35
C LEU A 160 -12.19 -23.69 -65.51
N ALA A 161 -12.57 -24.40 -64.45
CA ALA A 161 -13.68 -25.36 -64.48
C ALA A 161 -15.02 -24.69 -64.82
N VAL A 162 -15.29 -23.51 -64.25
CA VAL A 162 -16.49 -22.72 -64.56
C VAL A 162 -16.49 -22.28 -66.03
N ILE A 163 -15.37 -21.76 -66.52
CA ILE A 163 -15.22 -21.33 -67.93
C ILE A 163 -15.50 -22.49 -68.87
N VAL A 164 -14.86 -23.65 -68.64
CA VAL A 164 -15.07 -24.84 -69.48
C VAL A 164 -16.52 -25.31 -69.43
N CYS A 165 -17.15 -25.32 -68.27
CA CYS A 165 -18.56 -25.70 -68.12
C CYS A 165 -19.48 -24.75 -68.92
N CYS A 166 -19.26 -23.44 -68.83
CA CYS A 166 -20.00 -22.44 -69.61
C CYS A 166 -19.80 -22.62 -71.11
N PHE A 167 -18.56 -22.87 -71.56
CA PHE A 167 -18.27 -23.14 -72.97
C PHE A 167 -18.97 -24.41 -73.48
N CYS A 168 -18.93 -25.50 -72.71
CA CYS A 168 -19.65 -26.73 -73.03
C CYS A 168 -21.16 -26.50 -73.11
N ALA A 169 -21.74 -25.74 -72.19
CA ALA A 169 -23.16 -25.40 -72.19
C ALA A 169 -23.56 -24.53 -73.39
N MET A 170 -22.72 -23.57 -73.80
CA MET A 170 -22.92 -22.76 -74.99
C MET A 170 -22.86 -23.61 -76.27
N ILE A 171 -21.87 -24.50 -76.38
CA ILE A 171 -21.72 -25.42 -77.53
C ILE A 171 -22.92 -26.36 -77.60
N ALA A 172 -23.34 -26.96 -76.47
CA ALA A 172 -24.52 -27.83 -76.42
C ALA A 172 -25.80 -27.07 -76.84
N SER A 173 -25.97 -25.84 -76.37
CA SER A 173 -27.10 -24.99 -76.75
C SER A 173 -27.08 -24.59 -78.23
N ALA A 174 -25.90 -24.36 -78.81
CA ALA A 174 -25.74 -24.07 -80.22
C ALA A 174 -26.06 -25.28 -81.11
N LEU A 175 -25.58 -26.47 -80.71
CA LEU A 175 -25.86 -27.73 -81.42
C LEU A 175 -27.35 -28.09 -81.38
N GLN A 176 -28.02 -27.87 -80.25
CA GLN A 176 -29.46 -28.11 -80.11
C GLN A 176 -30.30 -27.17 -81.00
N LYS A 177 -29.86 -25.90 -81.17
CA LYS A 177 -30.51 -24.96 -82.10
C LYS A 177 -30.27 -25.30 -83.57
N SER A 178 -29.11 -25.86 -83.93
CA SER A 178 -28.84 -26.32 -85.30
C SER A 178 -29.58 -27.61 -85.69
N SER A 179 -30.06 -28.40 -84.71
CA SER A 179 -30.77 -29.66 -84.99
C SER A 179 -32.28 -29.49 -85.24
N ILE A 180 -32.84 -28.27 -85.14
CA ILE A 180 -34.26 -27.98 -85.43
C ILE A 180 -34.37 -27.34 -86.82
N LYS A 181 -33.98 -28.09 -87.85
CA LYS A 181 -34.42 -27.90 -89.26
C LYS A 181 -33.94 -29.06 -90.12
N CYS A 182 -34.33 -30.27 -89.77
CA CYS A 182 -34.44 -31.35 -90.74
C CYS A 182 -35.84 -31.96 -90.58
N GLY A 183 -36.80 -31.36 -91.27
CA GLY A 183 -38.10 -31.98 -91.48
C GLY A 183 -37.88 -33.15 -92.45
N PHE A 184 -38.01 -34.37 -91.94
CA PHE A 184 -38.14 -35.55 -92.79
C PHE A 184 -39.57 -36.06 -92.65
N SER A 185 -40.32 -35.85 -93.74
CA SER A 185 -41.67 -36.33 -93.97
C SER A 185 -41.71 -37.86 -93.82
N LYS A 186 -42.66 -38.37 -93.02
CA LYS A 186 -43.05 -39.79 -93.01
C LYS A 186 -44.37 -39.92 -93.76
N GLU A 187 -44.30 -40.32 -95.02
CA GLU A 187 -45.40 -41.00 -95.71
C GLU A 187 -45.02 -42.46 -95.95
N GLY A 188 -45.88 -43.37 -95.49
CA GLY A 188 -46.28 -44.58 -96.21
C GLY A 188 -45.26 -45.70 -96.45
N GLY A 189 -45.46 -46.80 -95.74
CA GLY A 189 -45.74 -48.06 -96.43
C GLY A 189 -44.63 -49.12 -96.52
N THR A 190 -44.93 -50.26 -95.91
CA THR A 190 -44.87 -51.62 -96.49
C THR A 190 -44.00 -52.62 -95.71
N VAL A 191 -44.73 -53.64 -95.25
CA VAL A 191 -44.33 -54.91 -94.67
C VAL A 191 -43.52 -55.74 -95.66
N LEU A 192 -42.47 -56.44 -95.21
CA LEU A 192 -42.03 -57.71 -95.80
C LEU A 192 -41.30 -58.56 -94.76
N TYR A 193 -41.81 -59.78 -94.60
CA TYR A 193 -41.21 -60.91 -93.87
C TYR A 193 -39.98 -61.44 -94.62
N PHE A 194 -38.95 -61.85 -93.88
CA PHE A 194 -38.31 -63.18 -93.95
C PHE A 194 -37.53 -63.43 -92.65
#